data_AF-A0A3P7KEL9-F1
#
_entry.id   AF-A0A3P7KEL9-F1
#
_cell.length_a   1.000
_cell.length_b   1.000
_cell.length_c   1.000
_cell.angle_alpha   90.00
_cell.angle_beta   90.00
_cell.angle_gamma   90.00
#
_symmetry.space_group_name_H-M   'P 1'
#
loop_
_entity.id
_entity.type
_entity.pdbx_description
1 polymer ?
#
loop_
_entity_poly.entity_id
_entity_poly.type
_entity_poly.pdbx_seq_one_letter_code
_entity_poly.pdbx_strand_id
1 'polypeptide(L)'
;MGDDWVVTVEEPSADAPAPLDLPEPKLFNKWSLQDVDVSDISLVDYIGVKEKHSRYLPHTAGRYQTVRFRKAGCPVVERLCNSMMMHGRNNGKKLMANPVQVLVNAIINSGPREDSTRIGRAGTVRRQAVDVSPLRRV
;
A
#
# COMPACT_ATOMS: atom_id res chain seq x y z
N MET A 1 9.55 48.40 -28.99
CA MET A 1 10.13 47.08 -28.64
C MET A 1 9.76 46.82 -27.19
N GLY A 2 8.65 46.18 -26.84
CA GLY A 2 8.13 44.94 -27.44
C GLY A 2 9.17 43.84 -27.18
N ASP A 3 8.92 42.78 -26.41
CA ASP A 3 7.66 42.07 -26.23
C ASP A 3 7.60 41.30 -24.90
N ASP A 4 6.40 41.33 -24.32
CA ASP A 4 5.87 40.53 -23.22
C ASP A 4 6.03 39.03 -23.50
N TRP A 5 6.71 38.31 -22.61
CA TRP A 5 6.65 36.85 -22.57
C TRP A 5 5.39 36.40 -21.84
N VAL A 6 4.25 36.57 -22.51
CA VAL A 6 2.99 35.93 -22.13
C VAL A 6 3.16 34.42 -22.30
N VAL A 7 3.20 33.70 -21.18
CA VAL A 7 2.97 32.26 -21.17
C VAL A 7 1.51 32.04 -21.53
N THR A 8 1.25 31.72 -22.80
CA THR A 8 -0.02 31.12 -23.21
C THR A 8 -0.16 29.80 -22.48
N VAL A 9 -0.97 29.79 -21.42
CA VAL A 9 -1.54 28.57 -20.87
C VAL A 9 -2.45 28.03 -21.97
N GLU A 10 -1.99 27.01 -22.71
CA GLU A 10 -2.87 26.25 -23.59
C GLU A 10 -3.98 25.65 -22.72
N GLU A 11 -5.19 26.16 -22.88
CA GLU A 11 -6.38 25.50 -22.36
C GLU A 11 -6.48 24.11 -23.01
N PRO A 12 -6.78 23.04 -22.25
CA PRO A 12 -6.96 21.73 -22.84
C PRO A 12 -8.13 21.78 -23.83
N SER A 13 -7.83 21.51 -25.09
CA SER A 13 -8.81 21.44 -26.17
C SER A 13 -9.96 20.49 -25.82
N ALA A 14 -11.18 20.93 -26.12
CA ALA A 14 -12.45 20.28 -25.77
C ALA A 14 -12.76 18.98 -26.57
N ASP A 15 -11.77 18.42 -27.27
CA ASP A 15 -11.91 17.23 -28.12
C ASP A 15 -11.11 16.02 -27.60
N ALA A 16 -10.95 15.91 -26.27
CA ALA A 16 -10.63 14.63 -25.67
C ALA A 16 -11.92 13.77 -25.64
N PRO A 17 -11.90 12.51 -26.09
CA PRO A 17 -13.06 11.64 -25.92
C PRO A 17 -13.40 11.60 -24.43
N ALA A 18 -14.66 11.91 -24.10
CA ALA A 18 -15.18 11.87 -22.74
C ALA A 18 -14.64 10.61 -22.04
N PRO A 19 -14.11 10.72 -20.79
CA PRO A 19 -13.67 9.54 -20.08
C PRO A 19 -14.86 8.59 -20.07
N LEU A 20 -14.69 7.42 -20.69
CA LEU A 20 -15.64 6.33 -20.56
C LEU A 20 -15.94 6.22 -19.06
N ASP A 21 -17.21 6.33 -18.67
CA ASP A 21 -17.69 6.11 -17.31
C ASP A 21 -17.38 4.67 -16.91
N LEU A 22 -16.10 4.40 -16.67
CA LEU A 22 -15.62 3.17 -16.10
C LEU A 22 -16.00 3.28 -14.62
N PRO A 23 -16.84 2.38 -14.11
CA PRO A 23 -17.23 2.43 -12.71
C PRO A 23 -15.97 2.44 -11.86
N GLU A 24 -15.89 3.39 -10.92
CA GLU A 24 -14.76 3.48 -10.02
C GLU A 24 -14.56 2.12 -9.32
N PRO A 25 -13.34 1.57 -9.32
CA PRO A 25 -13.10 0.26 -8.74
C PRO A 25 -13.43 0.29 -7.25
N LYS A 26 -14.55 -0.31 -6.89
CA LYS A 26 -14.97 -0.56 -5.51
C LYS A 26 -14.49 -1.94 -5.09
N LEU A 27 -13.80 -2.01 -3.98
CA LEU A 27 -13.35 -3.28 -3.43
C LEU A 27 -14.56 -4.14 -3.07
N PHE A 28 -14.56 -5.41 -3.52
CA PHE A 28 -15.67 -6.34 -3.37
C PHE A 28 -17.01 -5.83 -3.92
N ASN A 29 -16.98 -4.91 -4.88
CA ASN A 29 -18.16 -4.23 -5.45
C ASN A 29 -19.05 -3.53 -4.40
N LYS A 30 -18.52 -3.28 -3.20
CA LYS A 30 -19.29 -2.76 -2.06
C LYS A 30 -18.59 -1.60 -1.34
N TRP A 31 -17.26 -1.66 -1.22
CA TRP A 31 -16.49 -0.74 -0.38
C TRP A 31 -15.72 0.25 -1.26
N SER A 32 -15.95 1.55 -1.05
CA SER A 32 -15.09 2.62 -1.57
C SER A 32 -13.78 2.63 -0.76
N LEU A 33 -12.66 2.89 -1.44
CA LEU A 33 -11.35 3.13 -0.80
C LEU A 33 -10.99 4.62 -0.71
N GLN A 34 -11.86 5.51 -1.22
CA GLN A 34 -11.67 6.97 -1.21
C GLN A 34 -11.75 7.56 0.20
N ASP A 35 -12.62 6.99 1.06
CA ASP A 35 -12.86 7.48 2.42
C ASP A 35 -11.83 6.97 3.45
N VAL A 36 -10.78 6.27 2.98
CA VAL A 36 -9.79 5.63 3.86
C VAL A 36 -8.57 6.54 4.01
N ASP A 37 -8.59 7.33 5.07
CA ASP A 37 -7.47 8.18 5.45
C ASP A 37 -6.41 7.43 6.27
N VAL A 38 -5.15 7.70 5.97
CA VAL A 38 -3.99 7.20 6.73
C VAL A 38 -3.48 8.33 7.61
N SER A 39 -3.62 8.19 8.93
CA SER A 39 -3.26 9.24 9.89
C SER A 39 -1.76 9.43 10.10
N ASP A 40 -0.93 8.40 9.85
CA ASP A 40 0.53 8.45 10.04
C ASP A 40 1.23 8.71 8.69
N ILE A 41 1.84 9.89 8.56
CA ILE A 41 2.56 10.38 7.36
C ILE A 41 3.63 9.39 6.90
N SER A 42 4.30 8.71 7.83
CA SER A 42 5.39 7.77 7.49
C SER A 42 4.90 6.50 6.77
N LEU A 43 3.61 6.17 6.89
CA LEU A 43 3.01 4.95 6.33
C LEU A 43 2.29 5.20 5.00
N VAL A 44 2.04 6.46 4.63
CA VAL A 44 1.25 6.86 3.45
C VAL A 44 1.77 6.23 2.16
N ASP A 45 3.10 6.19 1.96
CA ASP A 45 3.71 5.64 0.75
C ASP A 45 3.83 4.11 0.75
N TYR A 46 3.66 3.48 1.93
CA TYR A 46 3.80 2.03 2.11
C TYR A 46 2.45 1.29 2.19
N ILE A 47 1.36 2.06 2.28
CA ILE A 47 -0.03 1.60 2.32
C ILE A 47 -0.67 1.89 0.95
N GLY A 48 -0.74 0.87 0.09
CA GLY A 48 -1.36 0.95 -1.23
C GLY A 48 -2.90 0.96 -1.18
N VAL A 49 -3.50 2.06 -0.71
CA VAL A 49 -4.96 2.26 -0.60
C VAL A 49 -5.50 3.32 -1.57
N LYS A 50 -4.63 4.22 -2.05
CA LYS A 50 -4.98 5.29 -3.00
C LYS A 50 -5.39 4.73 -4.38
N GLU A 51 -6.06 5.56 -5.17
CA GLU A 51 -6.71 5.25 -6.47
C GLU A 51 -5.94 4.27 -7.37
N LYS A 52 -4.61 4.43 -7.52
CA LYS A 52 -3.75 3.57 -8.35
C LYS A 52 -3.73 2.09 -7.93
N HIS A 53 -4.06 1.82 -6.66
CA HIS A 53 -4.05 0.49 -6.06
C HIS A 53 -5.45 -0.05 -5.78
N SER A 54 -6.50 0.69 -6.18
CA SER A 54 -7.86 0.21 -6.04
C SER A 54 -8.16 -0.94 -7.01
N ARG A 55 -8.67 -2.05 -6.47
CA ARG A 55 -9.00 -3.27 -7.21
C ARG A 55 -10.33 -3.82 -6.73
N TYR A 56 -11.06 -4.44 -7.65
CA TYR A 56 -12.33 -5.12 -7.35
C TYR A 56 -12.14 -6.34 -6.43
N LEU A 57 -11.04 -7.08 -6.64
CA LEU A 57 -10.71 -8.29 -5.89
C LEU A 57 -9.27 -8.18 -5.36
N PRO A 58 -8.98 -8.66 -4.14
CA PRO A 58 -7.63 -8.68 -3.58
C PRO A 58 -6.77 -9.83 -4.12
N HIS A 59 -6.93 -10.14 -5.41
CA HIS A 59 -6.23 -11.20 -6.10
C HIS A 59 -5.64 -10.66 -7.40
N THR A 60 -4.37 -10.28 -7.34
CA THR A 60 -3.60 -9.84 -8.51
C THR A 60 -2.40 -10.78 -8.67
N ALA A 61 -2.14 -11.27 -9.87
CA ALA A 61 -0.92 -12.04 -10.15
C ALA A 61 0.32 -11.13 -10.32
N GLY A 62 0.38 -10.03 -9.55
CA GLY A 62 1.42 -9.00 -9.66
C GLY A 62 2.78 -9.49 -9.16
N ARG A 63 3.84 -9.18 -9.91
CA ARG A 63 5.23 -9.56 -9.57
C ARG A 63 5.91 -8.54 -8.65
N TYR A 64 5.43 -8.45 -7.42
CA TYR A 64 5.87 -7.46 -6.43
C TYR A 64 7.20 -7.79 -5.73
N GLN A 65 7.69 -9.03 -5.87
CA GLN A 65 8.91 -9.56 -5.25
C GLN A 65 10.19 -9.30 -6.07
N THR A 66 10.05 -8.79 -7.30
CA THR A 66 11.16 -8.67 -8.25
C THR A 66 12.20 -7.61 -7.89
N VAL A 67 11.78 -6.51 -7.24
CA VAL A 67 12.64 -5.38 -6.89
C VAL A 67 12.37 -4.95 -5.45
N ARG A 68 13.41 -4.48 -4.74
CA ARG A 68 13.31 -3.91 -3.40
C ARG A 68 12.32 -2.74 -3.42
N PHE A 69 11.38 -2.71 -2.46
CA PHE A 69 10.26 -1.74 -2.34
C PHE A 69 9.07 -1.92 -3.28
N ARG A 70 9.11 -2.79 -4.30
CA ARG A 70 7.95 -3.01 -5.18
C ARG A 70 6.74 -3.60 -4.44
N LYS A 71 6.96 -4.24 -3.29
CA LYS A 71 5.91 -4.70 -2.35
C LYS A 71 5.08 -3.54 -1.76
N ALA A 72 5.61 -2.32 -1.68
CA ALA A 72 4.87 -1.16 -1.16
C ALA A 72 3.68 -0.80 -2.07
N GLY A 73 3.82 -0.97 -3.39
CA GLY A 73 2.75 -0.76 -4.37
C GLY A 73 1.77 -1.93 -4.54
N CYS A 74 1.87 -2.97 -3.70
CA CYS A 74 0.87 -4.03 -3.65
C CYS A 74 -0.32 -3.58 -2.80
N PRO A 75 -1.58 -3.75 -3.26
CA PRO A 75 -2.75 -3.39 -2.47
C PRO A 75 -2.72 -4.05 -1.08
N VAL A 76 -3.05 -3.30 -0.04
CA VAL A 76 -2.89 -3.76 1.36
C VAL A 76 -3.74 -5.00 1.66
N VAL A 77 -4.94 -5.06 1.08
CA VAL A 77 -5.85 -6.21 1.22
C VAL A 77 -5.25 -7.47 0.60
N GLU A 78 -4.56 -7.33 -0.53
CA GLU A 78 -3.86 -8.45 -1.16
C GLU A 78 -2.65 -8.92 -0.34
N ARG A 79 -1.91 -7.98 0.28
CA ARG A 79 -0.83 -8.33 1.21
C ARG A 79 -1.36 -9.15 2.39
N LEU A 80 -2.52 -8.80 2.94
CA LEU A 80 -3.16 -9.60 3.99
C LEU A 80 -3.55 -10.99 3.50
N CYS A 81 -4.25 -11.11 2.37
CA CYS A 81 -4.64 -12.42 1.84
C CYS A 81 -3.41 -13.32 1.61
N ASN A 82 -2.28 -12.75 1.18
CA ASN A 82 -1.02 -13.46 1.05
C ASN A 82 -0.43 -13.91 2.41
N SER A 83 -0.63 -13.15 3.49
CA SER A 83 -0.24 -13.54 4.85
C SER A 83 -1.20 -14.57 5.47
N MET A 84 -2.50 -14.53 5.15
CA MET A 84 -3.49 -15.47 5.68
C MET A 84 -3.38 -16.87 5.08
N MET A 85 -2.92 -16.99 3.83
CA MET A 85 -2.66 -18.29 3.20
C MET A 85 -1.39 -19.00 3.73
N MET A 86 -0.72 -18.42 4.74
CA MET A 86 0.42 -19.06 5.41
C MET A 86 -0.07 -20.20 6.33
N HIS A 87 0.87 -21.02 6.82
CA HIS A 87 0.64 -22.25 7.60
C HIS A 87 0.13 -23.43 6.77
N GLY A 88 1.06 -24.08 6.04
CA GLY A 88 0.98 -25.44 5.50
C GLY A 88 -0.36 -25.81 4.85
N ARG A 89 -1.32 -26.25 5.67
CA ARG A 89 -2.71 -26.55 5.28
C ARG A 89 -3.44 -25.46 4.48
N ASN A 90 -3.03 -24.20 4.64
CA ASN A 90 -3.65 -23.05 3.98
C ASN A 90 -2.86 -22.56 2.74
N ASN A 91 -1.71 -23.16 2.42
CA ASN A 91 -0.88 -22.74 1.30
C ASN A 91 -1.66 -22.78 -0.02
N GLY A 92 -1.60 -21.68 -0.78
CA GLY A 92 -2.27 -21.54 -2.07
C GLY A 92 -3.78 -21.25 -2.01
N LYS A 93 -4.41 -21.28 -0.82
CA LYS A 93 -5.86 -21.09 -0.65
C LYS A 93 -6.24 -19.61 -0.48
N LYS A 94 -5.89 -18.78 -1.46
CA LYS A 94 -6.10 -17.32 -1.41
C LYS A 94 -7.58 -16.91 -1.44
N LEU A 95 -8.46 -17.75 -1.96
CA LEU A 95 -9.91 -17.49 -2.06
C LEU A 95 -10.66 -17.58 -0.72
N MET A 96 -10.07 -18.20 0.32
CA MET A 96 -10.76 -18.49 1.60
C MET A 96 -10.63 -17.39 2.66
N ALA A 97 -9.95 -16.28 2.39
CA ALA A 97 -9.47 -15.37 3.44
C ALA A 97 -10.08 -13.95 3.31
N ASN A 98 -10.94 -13.51 4.25
CA ASN A 98 -11.48 -12.13 4.34
C ASN A 98 -11.95 -11.76 5.76
N PRO A 99 -11.49 -10.63 6.35
CA PRO A 99 -12.27 -9.37 6.37
C PRO A 99 -11.42 -8.08 6.28
N VAL A 100 -11.94 -7.03 5.63
CA VAL A 100 -11.15 -5.86 5.16
C VAL A 100 -11.08 -4.67 6.13
N GLN A 101 -12.15 -4.35 6.88
CA GLN A 101 -12.21 -3.06 7.58
C GLN A 101 -11.44 -3.04 8.90
N VAL A 102 -11.44 -4.16 9.63
CA VAL A 102 -10.67 -4.28 10.88
C VAL A 102 -9.16 -4.25 10.60
N LEU A 103 -8.75 -4.59 9.37
CA LEU A 103 -7.36 -4.72 8.96
C LEU A 103 -6.60 -3.38 8.94
N VAL A 104 -7.16 -2.35 8.30
CA VAL A 104 -6.44 -1.07 8.13
C VAL A 104 -6.16 -0.45 9.50
N ASN A 105 -7.16 -0.48 10.38
CA ASN A 105 -7.05 -0.04 11.76
C ASN A 105 -6.09 -0.92 12.58
N ALA A 106 -6.07 -2.23 12.33
CA ALA A 106 -5.13 -3.12 13.01
C ALA A 106 -3.68 -2.83 12.60
N ILE A 107 -3.39 -2.64 11.30
CA ILE A 107 -2.02 -2.39 10.80
C ILE A 107 -1.46 -1.08 11.36
N ILE A 108 -2.24 0.00 11.38
CA ILE A 108 -1.81 1.30 11.90
C ILE A 108 -1.41 1.18 13.38
N ASN A 109 -2.17 0.41 14.16
CA ASN A 109 -1.97 0.29 15.60
C ASN A 109 -0.98 -0.82 16.00
N SER A 110 -0.77 -1.83 15.17
CA SER A 110 0.11 -2.97 15.48
C SER A 110 1.57 -2.75 15.10
N GLY A 111 1.89 -1.74 14.26
CA GLY A 111 3.23 -1.54 13.73
C GLY A 111 4.24 -1.05 14.79
N PRO A 112 5.18 -1.88 15.27
CA PRO A 112 6.13 -1.49 16.32
C PRO A 112 7.06 -0.38 15.82
N ARG A 113 7.17 0.72 16.55
CA ARG A 113 8.04 1.86 16.17
C ARG A 113 9.49 1.67 16.59
N GLU A 114 9.71 0.98 17.70
CA GLU A 114 11.03 0.65 18.24
C GLU A 114 11.17 -0.86 18.36
N ASP A 115 12.36 -1.38 18.03
CA ASP A 115 12.72 -2.78 18.21
C ASP A 115 14.15 -2.89 18.77
N SER A 116 14.45 -4.03 19.40
CA SER A 116 15.78 -4.29 19.96
C SER A 116 16.63 -5.05 18.94
N THR A 117 17.75 -4.46 18.52
CA THR A 117 18.71 -5.19 17.68
C THR A 117 19.87 -5.71 18.53
N ARG A 118 20.34 -6.90 18.16
CA ARG A 118 21.50 -7.54 18.79
C ARG A 118 22.76 -6.90 18.22
N ILE A 119 23.49 -6.14 19.03
CA ILE A 119 24.73 -5.46 18.64
C ILE A 119 25.90 -6.00 19.44
N GLY A 120 26.99 -6.35 18.76
CA GLY A 120 28.23 -6.87 19.33
C GLY A 120 28.77 -8.08 18.57
N ARG A 121 29.99 -8.51 18.92
CA ARG A 121 30.65 -9.68 18.33
C ARG A 121 31.03 -10.66 19.44
N ALA A 122 30.81 -11.95 19.21
CA ALA A 122 31.16 -13.04 20.12
C ALA A 122 30.54 -12.89 21.53
N GLY A 123 31.37 -12.81 22.58
CA GLY A 123 30.94 -12.87 23.99
C GLY A 123 30.32 -11.60 24.55
N THR A 124 30.57 -10.44 23.94
CA THR A 124 30.07 -9.14 24.44
C THR A 124 28.93 -8.69 23.55
N VAL A 125 27.75 -9.26 23.76
CA VAL A 125 26.56 -8.91 22.99
C VAL A 125 25.52 -8.25 23.87
N ARG A 126 25.05 -7.08 23.44
CA ARG A 126 23.98 -6.33 24.09
C ARG A 126 22.81 -6.11 23.13
N ARG A 127 21.64 -5.82 23.69
CA ARG A 127 20.49 -5.34 22.93
C ARG A 127 20.53 -3.82 22.93
N GLN A 128 20.44 -3.23 21.74
CA GLN A 128 20.33 -1.79 21.56
C GLN A 128 18.95 -1.50 20.97
N ALA A 129 18.26 -0.49 21.50
CA ALA A 129 17.04 0.02 20.89
C ALA A 129 17.37 0.70 19.56
N VAL A 130 16.61 0.36 18.51
CA VAL A 130 16.74 0.90 17.16
C VAL A 130 15.34 1.16 16.60
N ASP A 131 15.21 2.23 15.83
CA ASP A 131 13.97 2.58 15.14
C ASP A 131 13.64 1.58 14.03
N VAL A 132 12.36 1.30 13.85
CA VAL A 132 11.87 0.38 12.83
C VAL A 132 11.42 1.15 11.59
N SER A 133 11.88 0.71 10.42
CA SER A 133 11.48 1.33 9.16
C SER A 133 9.97 1.18 8.89
N PRO A 134 9.32 2.15 8.22
CA PRO A 134 7.90 2.09 7.89
C PRO A 134 7.49 0.84 7.10
N LEU A 135 8.35 0.37 6.18
CA LEU A 135 8.10 -0.86 5.43
C LEU A 135 8.09 -2.11 6.32
N ARG A 136 8.82 -2.11 7.44
CA ARG A 136 8.86 -3.25 8.38
C ARG A 136 7.72 -3.20 9.39
N ARG A 137 7.08 -2.04 9.55
CA ARG A 137 5.87 -1.84 10.34
C ARG A 137 4.59 -2.36 9.64
N VAL A 138 4.63 -2.57 8.32
CA VAL A 138 3.51 -2.97 7.43
C VAL A 138 3.78 -4.30 6.74
#